data_AF-A0A417YPX5-F1
#
_entry.id   AF-A0A417YPX5-F1
#
_cell.length_a   1.000
_cell.length_b   1.000
_cell.length_c   1.000
_cell.angle_alpha   90.00
_cell.angle_beta   90.00
_cell.angle_gamma   90.00
#
_symmetry.space_group_name_H-M   'P 1'
#
loop_
_entity.id
_entity.type
_entity.pdbx_description
1 polymer ?
#
loop_
_entity_poly.entity_id
_entity_poly.type
_entity_poly.pdbx_seq_one_letter_code
_entity_poly.pdbx_strand_id
1 'polypeptide(L)'
;MVLFEAPAMAASGEFIIINKSTNQLAYYNNSKLVKVFKVGTGRKASYTPEGKFKIVNKIVNRPYYKDKIPGGSPKNPLGNRWLGLNANGTWGTTYAIHGNNNSKSIGGYVSGGCIRMYNNDVQWLYSQVEVNTPVIITSSKNSFNAIAAANGYKVTGSAVPAASVPTTSTILKKGSKGPAVKELQRVLTSKGYSTNGIDGVFGPGTEAAVKKFQKAKKLKADGVVGPTTKKALGLK
;
A
#
# COMPACT_ATOMS: atom_id res chain seq x y z
N MET A 1 -27.39 -25.80 -26.26
CA MET A 1 -26.37 -24.74 -26.35
C MET A 1 -26.96 -23.51 -25.66
N VAL A 2 -26.64 -23.32 -24.39
CA VAL A 2 -27.10 -22.16 -23.61
C VAL A 2 -25.87 -21.32 -23.36
N LEU A 3 -25.68 -20.30 -24.19
CA LEU A 3 -24.61 -19.31 -24.04
C LEU A 3 -25.00 -18.44 -22.84
N PHE A 4 -24.42 -18.70 -21.68
CA PHE A 4 -24.38 -17.72 -20.61
C PHE A 4 -23.38 -16.64 -21.00
N GLU A 5 -23.83 -15.61 -21.72
CA GLU A 5 -23.10 -14.36 -21.75
C GLU A 5 -23.08 -13.80 -20.32
N ALA A 6 -21.92 -13.85 -19.68
CA ALA A 6 -21.70 -13.15 -18.44
C ALA A 6 -21.92 -11.64 -18.72
N PRO A 7 -22.73 -10.92 -17.93
CA PRO A 7 -22.88 -9.49 -18.14
C PRO A 7 -21.50 -8.85 -18.06
N ALA A 8 -21.14 -8.12 -19.12
CA ALA A 8 -19.95 -7.29 -19.16
C ALA A 8 -20.05 -6.31 -18.00
N MET A 9 -19.38 -6.63 -16.89
CA MET A 9 -19.48 -5.85 -15.67
C MET A 9 -18.78 -4.52 -15.97
N ALA A 10 -19.59 -3.53 -16.32
CA ALA A 10 -19.26 -2.12 -16.29
C ALA A 10 -19.03 -1.69 -14.83
N ALA A 11 -18.10 -2.35 -14.14
CA ALA A 11 -17.87 -2.14 -12.73
C ALA A 11 -17.13 -0.81 -12.58
N SER A 12 -17.90 0.25 -12.36
CA SER A 12 -17.47 1.50 -11.73
C SER A 12 -17.06 1.28 -10.27
N GLY A 13 -16.49 0.13 -9.93
CA GLY A 13 -16.08 -0.24 -8.58
C GLY A 13 -14.57 -0.22 -8.42
N GLU A 14 -14.11 -0.44 -7.20
CA GLU A 14 -12.69 -0.57 -6.91
C GLU A 14 -12.12 -1.94 -7.30
N PHE A 15 -10.84 -1.96 -7.66
CA PHE A 15 -10.11 -3.20 -7.92
C PHE A 15 -8.60 -2.98 -7.76
N ILE A 16 -7.88 -4.09 -7.63
CA ILE A 16 -6.43 -4.10 -7.48
C ILE A 16 -5.79 -4.89 -8.63
N ILE A 17 -4.66 -4.40 -9.12
CA ILE A 17 -3.76 -5.16 -9.99
C ILE A 17 -2.39 -5.25 -9.32
N ILE A 18 -1.85 -6.47 -9.20
CA ILE A 18 -0.49 -6.74 -8.75
C ILE A 18 0.30 -7.25 -9.95
N ASN A 19 1.37 -6.53 -10.29
CA ASN A 19 2.32 -6.95 -11.31
C ASN A 19 3.62 -7.44 -10.64
N LYS A 20 3.85 -8.75 -10.70
CA LYS A 20 5.03 -9.41 -10.12
C LYS A 20 6.31 -8.99 -10.83
N SER A 21 6.27 -8.79 -12.15
CA SER A 21 7.44 -8.40 -12.95
C SER A 21 8.01 -7.05 -12.54
N THR A 22 7.16 -6.13 -12.07
CA THR A 22 7.58 -4.80 -11.59
C THR A 22 7.56 -4.66 -10.07
N ASN A 23 7.11 -5.69 -9.33
CA ASN A 23 6.89 -5.65 -7.89
C ASN A 23 6.05 -4.44 -7.46
N GLN A 24 4.95 -4.21 -8.17
CA GLN A 24 4.03 -3.10 -7.92
C GLN A 24 2.57 -3.57 -7.77
N LEU A 25 1.82 -2.81 -6.98
CA LEU A 25 0.38 -2.95 -6.80
C LEU A 25 -0.29 -1.64 -7.19
N ALA A 26 -1.21 -1.67 -8.15
CA ALA A 26 -2.06 -0.56 -8.52
C ALA A 26 -3.45 -0.72 -7.89
N TYR A 27 -3.95 0.34 -7.28
CA TYR A 27 -5.32 0.45 -6.80
C TYR A 27 -6.12 1.38 -7.71
N TYR A 28 -7.26 0.87 -8.17
CA TYR A 28 -8.23 1.59 -8.99
C TYR A 28 -9.51 1.81 -8.20
N ASN A 29 -10.15 2.95 -8.45
CA ASN A 29 -11.48 3.27 -7.96
C ASN A 29 -12.22 4.08 -9.04
N ASN A 30 -13.47 3.74 -9.32
CA ASN A 30 -14.30 4.41 -10.34
C ASN A 30 -13.58 4.52 -11.69
N SER A 31 -13.01 3.42 -12.19
CA SER A 31 -12.22 3.35 -13.44
C SER A 31 -10.93 4.18 -13.46
N LYS A 32 -10.57 4.87 -12.37
CA LYS A 32 -9.36 5.70 -12.32
C LYS A 32 -8.24 4.99 -11.57
N LEU A 33 -7.03 5.03 -12.11
CA LEU A 33 -5.84 4.64 -11.35
C LEU A 33 -5.60 5.66 -10.24
N VAL A 34 -5.82 5.26 -8.99
CA VAL A 34 -5.71 6.17 -7.83
C VAL A 34 -4.28 6.20 -7.30
N LYS A 35 -3.66 5.02 -7.11
CA LYS A 35 -2.31 4.94 -6.53
C LYS A 35 -1.60 3.66 -6.92
N VAL A 36 -0.28 3.74 -7.04
CA VAL A 36 0.60 2.58 -7.21
C VAL A 36 1.59 2.49 -6.05
N PHE A 37 1.81 1.27 -5.57
CA PHE A 37 2.67 0.95 -4.45
C PHE A 37 3.79 0.04 -4.88
N LYS A 38 4.97 0.19 -4.28
CA LYS A 38 5.98 -0.87 -4.28
C LYS A 38 5.53 -1.98 -3.34
N VAL A 39 5.68 -3.22 -3.78
CA VAL A 39 5.35 -4.41 -3.00
C VAL A 39 6.49 -5.42 -3.03
N GLY A 40 6.52 -6.34 -2.08
CA GLY A 40 7.35 -7.54 -2.14
C GLY A 40 6.49 -8.74 -2.53
N THR A 41 6.94 -9.53 -3.50
CA THR A 41 6.23 -10.75 -3.94
C THR A 41 7.04 -12.01 -3.63
N GLY A 42 6.52 -13.18 -4.03
CA GLY A 42 7.13 -14.48 -3.76
C GLY A 42 8.54 -14.61 -4.34
N ARG A 43 9.46 -15.20 -3.56
CA ARG A 43 10.86 -15.45 -3.98
C ARG A 43 11.00 -16.37 -5.21
N LYS A 44 9.96 -17.13 -5.55
CA LYS A 44 9.85 -17.93 -6.78
C LYS A 44 8.61 -17.51 -7.53
N ALA A 45 8.64 -17.61 -8.86
CA ALA A 45 7.51 -17.25 -9.71
C ALA A 45 6.21 -17.96 -9.31
N SER A 46 6.28 -19.23 -8.87
CA SER A 46 5.12 -20.03 -8.46
C SER A 46 4.56 -19.70 -7.07
N TYR A 47 5.28 -18.93 -6.23
CA TYR A 47 4.89 -18.72 -4.84
C TYR A 47 3.77 -17.70 -4.69
N THR A 48 3.80 -16.62 -5.47
CA THR A 48 2.65 -15.70 -5.57
C THR A 48 1.80 -16.14 -6.77
N PRO A 49 0.60 -16.70 -6.52
CA PRO A 49 -0.23 -17.26 -7.58
C PRO A 49 -0.71 -16.16 -8.53
N GLU A 50 -0.72 -16.45 -9.83
CA GLU A 50 -1.30 -15.57 -10.85
C GLU A 50 -2.75 -15.95 -11.11
N GLY A 51 -3.57 -14.98 -11.50
CA GLY A 51 -4.99 -15.18 -11.75
C GLY A 51 -5.86 -14.03 -11.24
N LYS A 52 -7.16 -14.28 -11.24
CA LYS A 52 -8.20 -13.37 -10.73
C LYS A 52 -8.69 -13.90 -9.38
N PHE A 53 -8.64 -13.06 -8.37
CA PHE A 53 -8.99 -13.36 -6.99
C PHE A 53 -9.89 -12.27 -6.42
N LYS A 54 -10.29 -12.43 -5.16
CA LYS A 54 -11.05 -11.44 -4.40
C LYS A 54 -10.48 -11.31 -2.99
N ILE A 55 -10.61 -10.13 -2.40
CA ILE A 55 -10.46 -9.94 -0.96
C ILE A 55 -11.63 -10.66 -0.26
N VAL A 56 -11.34 -11.56 0.68
CA VAL A 56 -12.39 -12.32 1.40
C VAL A 56 -12.40 -12.08 2.90
N ASN A 57 -11.33 -11.51 3.45
CA ASN A 57 -11.31 -11.06 4.83
C ASN A 57 -10.36 -9.88 5.02
N LYS A 58 -10.58 -9.13 6.10
CA LYS A 58 -9.79 -7.98 6.49
C LYS A 58 -9.52 -8.07 7.99
N ILE A 59 -8.24 -8.08 8.39
CA ILE A 59 -7.85 -8.23 9.80
C ILE A 59 -6.86 -7.12 10.18
N VAL A 60 -7.14 -6.44 11.30
CA VAL A 60 -6.20 -5.53 11.95
C VAL A 60 -5.28 -6.34 12.85
N ASN A 61 -3.96 -6.14 12.74
CA ASN A 61 -2.97 -6.75 13.63
C ASN A 61 -3.12 -8.27 13.76
N ARG A 62 -3.17 -8.99 12.62
CA ARG A 62 -3.30 -10.46 12.63
C ARG A 62 -2.14 -11.12 13.40
N PRO A 63 -2.39 -12.01 14.38
CA PRO A 63 -1.34 -12.81 14.99
C PRO A 63 -0.57 -13.64 13.97
N TYR A 64 0.72 -13.86 14.22
CA TYR A 64 1.55 -14.75 13.41
C TYR A 64 1.75 -16.06 14.13
N TYR A 65 0.84 -17.00 13.85
CA TYR A 65 0.72 -18.27 14.58
C TYR A 65 1.95 -19.18 14.47
N LYS A 66 2.65 -19.19 13.33
CA LYS A 66 3.81 -20.06 13.11
C LYS A 66 4.88 -19.89 14.19
N ASP A 67 5.21 -18.63 14.51
CA ASP A 67 6.22 -18.30 15.51
C ASP A 67 5.57 -17.73 16.79
N LYS A 68 4.26 -17.96 16.99
CA LYS A 68 3.47 -17.53 18.15
C LYS A 68 3.63 -16.04 18.49
N ILE A 69 3.75 -15.17 17.48
CA ILE A 69 3.93 -13.73 17.69
C ILE A 69 2.57 -13.04 17.79
N PRO A 70 2.28 -12.29 18.87
CA PRO A 70 1.04 -11.56 19.02
C PRO A 70 0.77 -10.55 17.89
N GLY A 71 -0.51 -10.28 17.67
CA GLY A 71 -0.96 -9.18 16.81
C GLY A 71 -0.44 -7.83 17.30
N GLY A 72 -0.01 -6.96 16.37
CA GLY A 72 0.44 -5.60 16.71
C GLY A 72 1.85 -5.51 17.27
N SER A 73 2.50 -6.66 17.54
CA SER A 73 3.92 -6.68 17.89
C SER A 73 4.78 -6.11 16.76
N PRO A 74 5.78 -5.24 17.04
CA PRO A 74 6.70 -4.75 16.02
C PRO A 74 7.55 -5.86 15.40
N LYS A 75 7.64 -7.04 16.03
CA LYS A 75 8.31 -8.23 15.50
C LYS A 75 7.42 -9.04 14.55
N ASN A 76 6.12 -8.77 14.47
CA ASN A 76 5.19 -9.56 13.66
C ASN A 76 5.42 -9.32 12.15
N PRO A 77 5.81 -10.35 11.37
CA PRO A 77 6.14 -10.19 9.95
C PRO A 77 4.94 -9.87 9.07
N LEU A 78 3.72 -10.00 9.59
CA LEU A 78 2.49 -9.66 8.89
C LEU A 78 2.17 -8.15 8.95
N GLY A 79 2.81 -7.41 9.86
CA GLY A 79 2.58 -5.99 10.06
C GLY A 79 1.19 -5.68 10.65
N ASN A 80 0.68 -4.50 10.33
CA ASN A 80 -0.50 -3.91 10.99
C ASN A 80 -1.85 -4.21 10.31
N ARG A 81 -1.86 -4.66 9.06
CA ARG A 81 -3.07 -4.95 8.27
C ARG A 81 -2.89 -6.21 7.44
N TRP A 82 -4.00 -6.91 7.27
CA TRP A 82 -4.12 -8.12 6.47
C TRP A 82 -5.36 -8.03 5.59
N LEU A 83 -5.18 -8.23 4.28
CA LEU A 83 -6.21 -8.32 3.27
C LEU A 83 -6.13 -9.72 2.65
N GLY A 84 -6.94 -10.65 3.15
CA GLY A 84 -6.88 -12.06 2.76
C GLY A 84 -7.40 -12.28 1.34
N LEU A 85 -6.62 -13.01 0.53
CA LEU A 85 -6.95 -13.38 -0.83
C LEU A 85 -7.51 -14.80 -0.88
N ASN A 86 -8.63 -14.99 -1.57
CA ASN A 86 -9.08 -16.34 -1.90
C ASN A 86 -8.32 -16.90 -3.10
N ALA A 87 -7.04 -17.18 -2.89
CA ALA A 87 -6.22 -17.89 -3.85
C ALA A 87 -6.12 -19.37 -3.44
N ASN A 88 -6.21 -20.27 -4.42
CA ASN A 88 -6.09 -21.72 -4.25
C ASN A 88 -7.02 -22.30 -3.15
N GLY A 89 -8.23 -21.77 -3.00
CA GLY A 89 -9.20 -22.22 -1.99
C GLY A 89 -8.81 -21.94 -0.54
N THR A 90 -7.87 -21.03 -0.28
CA THR A 90 -7.35 -20.77 1.08
C THR A 90 -8.19 -19.79 1.91
N TRP A 91 -9.28 -19.26 1.35
CA TRP A 91 -10.23 -18.38 2.05
C TRP A 91 -9.57 -17.18 2.75
N GLY A 92 -8.45 -16.68 2.22
CA GLY A 92 -7.72 -15.54 2.77
C GLY A 92 -6.93 -15.82 4.04
N THR A 93 -6.64 -17.09 4.34
CA THR A 93 -5.82 -17.49 5.50
C THR A 93 -4.35 -17.70 5.15
N THR A 94 -4.04 -18.06 3.91
CA THR A 94 -2.68 -18.36 3.43
C THR A 94 -2.08 -17.23 2.60
N TYR A 95 -2.83 -16.71 1.63
CA TYR A 95 -2.38 -15.63 0.75
C TYR A 95 -3.04 -14.31 1.15
N ALA A 96 -2.25 -13.24 1.20
CA ALA A 96 -2.75 -11.92 1.54
C ALA A 96 -1.88 -10.80 0.99
N ILE A 97 -2.49 -9.61 0.89
CA ILE A 97 -1.77 -8.34 0.88
C ILE A 97 -1.66 -7.88 2.33
N HIS A 98 -0.44 -7.70 2.83
CA HIS A 98 -0.23 -7.37 4.25
C HIS A 98 0.96 -6.43 4.47
N GLY A 99 1.12 -5.93 5.70
CA GLY A 99 2.23 -5.08 6.10
C GLY A 99 3.56 -5.83 6.22
N ASN A 100 4.49 -5.32 7.04
CA ASN A 100 5.71 -6.05 7.37
C ASN A 100 6.34 -5.55 8.67
N ASN A 101 7.31 -6.30 9.20
CA ASN A 101 8.24 -5.86 10.26
C ASN A 101 9.61 -5.44 9.72
N ASN A 102 9.94 -5.77 8.47
CA ASN A 102 11.19 -5.41 7.81
C ASN A 102 10.94 -4.70 6.49
N SER A 103 10.97 -3.37 6.52
CA SER A 103 10.67 -2.53 5.37
C SER A 103 11.65 -2.68 4.22
N LYS A 104 12.89 -3.15 4.47
CA LYS A 104 13.90 -3.37 3.43
C LYS A 104 13.51 -4.53 2.51
N SER A 105 12.53 -5.35 2.91
CA SER A 105 12.00 -6.45 2.10
C SER A 105 11.01 -6.01 1.01
N ILE A 106 10.60 -4.73 0.98
CA ILE A 106 9.63 -4.23 -0.01
C ILE A 106 10.34 -3.83 -1.30
N GLY A 107 9.77 -4.21 -2.46
CA GLY A 107 10.31 -3.92 -3.79
C GLY A 107 11.11 -5.08 -4.41
N GLY A 108 11.09 -6.27 -3.81
CA GLY A 108 11.79 -7.45 -4.33
C GLY A 108 11.03 -8.76 -4.13
N TYR A 109 11.63 -9.85 -4.59
CA TYR A 109 11.09 -11.22 -4.50
C TYR A 109 11.51 -11.87 -3.18
N VAL A 110 10.73 -11.64 -2.12
CA VAL A 110 11.16 -11.91 -0.73
C VAL A 110 10.23 -12.83 0.07
N SER A 111 9.01 -13.06 -0.39
CA SER A 111 7.98 -13.70 0.43
C SER A 111 7.83 -15.20 0.13
N GLY A 112 7.11 -15.91 0.99
CA GLY A 112 6.64 -17.28 0.73
C GLY A 112 5.43 -17.35 -0.20
N GLY A 113 4.91 -16.21 -0.68
CA GLY A 113 3.77 -16.15 -1.59
C GLY A 113 2.86 -14.93 -1.39
N CYS A 114 2.83 -14.36 -0.19
CA CYS A 114 2.07 -13.14 0.10
C CYS A 114 2.64 -11.89 -0.58
N ILE A 115 1.81 -10.85 -0.65
CA ILE A 115 2.18 -9.51 -1.13
C ILE A 115 2.49 -8.64 0.09
N ARG A 116 3.76 -8.30 0.28
CA ARG A 116 4.22 -7.45 1.37
C ARG A 116 4.17 -5.99 0.96
N MET A 117 3.70 -5.12 1.84
CA MET A 117 3.64 -3.67 1.66
C MET A 117 4.32 -2.95 2.84
N TYR A 118 4.63 -1.67 2.67
CA TYR A 118 4.94 -0.81 3.82
C TYR A 118 3.69 -0.67 4.71
N ASN A 119 3.88 -0.61 6.04
CA ASN A 119 2.75 -0.55 7.00
C ASN A 119 1.84 0.68 6.77
N ASN A 120 2.40 1.81 6.32
CA ASN A 120 1.62 3.00 6.00
C ASN A 120 0.77 2.81 4.73
N ASP A 121 1.34 2.17 3.71
CA ASP A 121 0.68 1.95 2.43
C ASP A 121 -0.44 0.91 2.56
N VAL A 122 -0.21 -0.20 3.26
CA VAL A 122 -1.27 -1.20 3.51
C VAL A 122 -2.35 -0.64 4.42
N GLN A 123 -2.03 0.25 5.36
CA GLN A 123 -3.04 0.90 6.19
C GLN A 123 -3.95 1.81 5.37
N TRP A 124 -3.39 2.55 4.41
CA TRP A 124 -4.18 3.32 3.45
C TRP A 124 -5.00 2.39 2.57
N LEU A 125 -4.39 1.36 1.96
CA LEU A 125 -5.11 0.43 1.08
C LEU A 125 -6.27 -0.24 1.82
N TYR A 126 -6.03 -0.69 3.06
CA TYR A 126 -7.05 -1.29 3.92
C TYR A 126 -8.24 -0.38 4.19
N SER A 127 -8.03 0.95 4.26
CA SER A 127 -9.14 1.89 4.46
C SER A 127 -9.87 2.24 3.16
N GLN A 128 -9.35 1.85 2.01
CA GLN A 128 -10.03 2.02 0.72
C GLN A 128 -10.82 0.75 0.36
N VAL A 129 -10.19 -0.43 0.47
CA VAL A 129 -10.73 -1.67 -0.08
C VAL A 129 -11.83 -2.30 0.78
N GLU A 130 -12.85 -2.84 0.13
CA GLU A 130 -13.94 -3.60 0.71
C GLU A 130 -13.72 -5.11 0.54
N VAL A 131 -14.42 -5.91 1.35
CA VAL A 131 -14.52 -7.36 1.09
C VAL A 131 -15.22 -7.54 -0.27
N ASN A 132 -14.81 -8.57 -1.01
CA ASN A 132 -15.15 -8.84 -2.40
C ASN A 132 -14.46 -7.97 -3.47
N THR A 133 -13.60 -7.02 -3.07
CA THR A 133 -12.76 -6.27 -4.02
C THR A 133 -11.99 -7.22 -4.94
N PRO A 134 -12.14 -7.11 -6.27
CA PRO A 134 -11.40 -7.91 -7.23
C PRO A 134 -9.90 -7.63 -7.18
N VAL A 135 -9.10 -8.68 -7.31
CA VAL A 135 -7.63 -8.61 -7.34
C VAL A 135 -7.12 -9.42 -8.53
N ILE A 136 -6.38 -8.77 -9.42
CA ILE A 136 -5.64 -9.43 -10.50
C ILE A 136 -4.19 -9.57 -10.07
N ILE A 137 -3.61 -10.76 -10.22
CA ILE A 137 -2.16 -10.97 -10.05
C ILE A 137 -1.60 -11.51 -11.36
N THR A 138 -0.57 -10.85 -11.89
CA THR A 138 0.03 -11.19 -13.19
C THR A 138 1.53 -10.91 -13.22
N SER A 139 2.23 -11.46 -14.20
CA SER A 139 3.56 -11.04 -14.63
C SER A 139 3.46 -10.46 -16.04
N SER A 140 3.63 -9.14 -16.21
CA SER A 140 3.46 -8.49 -17.51
C SER A 140 4.41 -7.31 -17.71
N LYS A 141 4.77 -7.02 -18.97
CA LYS A 141 5.49 -5.80 -19.37
C LYS A 141 4.53 -4.63 -19.65
N ASN A 142 3.22 -4.88 -19.68
CA ASN A 142 2.21 -3.89 -20.03
C ASN A 142 2.01 -2.87 -18.90
N SER A 143 1.50 -1.68 -19.25
CA SER A 143 1.04 -0.69 -18.28
C SER A 143 -0.14 -1.21 -17.47
N PHE A 144 -0.39 -0.66 -16.27
CA PHE A 144 -1.54 -1.08 -15.47
C PHE A 144 -2.87 -0.84 -16.19
N ASN A 145 -3.01 0.26 -16.93
CA ASN A 145 -4.22 0.53 -17.72
C ASN A 145 -4.41 -0.50 -18.84
N ALA A 146 -3.34 -0.94 -19.51
CA ALA A 146 -3.42 -2.00 -20.51
C ALA A 146 -3.78 -3.36 -19.88
N ILE A 147 -3.24 -3.69 -18.70
CA ILE A 147 -3.62 -4.90 -17.97
C ILE A 147 -5.09 -4.83 -17.55
N ALA A 148 -5.55 -3.68 -17.03
CA ALA A 148 -6.95 -3.47 -16.64
C ALA A 148 -7.90 -3.66 -17.84
N ALA A 149 -7.60 -3.00 -18.96
CA ALA A 149 -8.37 -3.12 -20.21
C ALA A 149 -8.43 -4.57 -20.72
N ALA A 150 -7.29 -5.27 -20.75
CA ALA A 150 -7.22 -6.68 -21.13
C ALA A 150 -8.03 -7.61 -20.20
N ASN A 151 -8.35 -7.15 -18.99
CA ASN A 151 -9.18 -7.88 -18.03
C ASN A 151 -10.65 -7.41 -18.00
N GLY A 152 -11.07 -6.56 -18.94
CA GLY A 152 -12.44 -6.09 -19.09
C GLY A 152 -12.80 -4.86 -18.28
N TYR A 153 -11.83 -4.20 -17.64
CA TYR A 153 -12.08 -2.98 -16.87
C TYR A 153 -11.99 -1.74 -17.76
N LYS A 154 -12.96 -0.84 -17.62
CA LYS A 154 -12.86 0.52 -18.17
C LYS A 154 -11.82 1.29 -17.36
N VAL A 155 -10.99 2.08 -18.05
CA VAL A 155 -9.98 2.93 -17.41
C VAL A 155 -10.03 4.35 -17.93
N THR A 156 -9.91 5.33 -17.04
CA THR A 156 -9.88 6.76 -17.37
C THR A 156 -8.50 7.35 -17.02
N GLY A 157 -7.97 8.17 -17.93
CA GLY A 157 -6.66 8.80 -17.83
C GLY A 157 -5.54 8.08 -18.59
N SER A 158 -4.47 8.82 -18.89
CA SER A 158 -3.33 8.31 -19.67
C SER A 158 -2.69 7.09 -19.02
N ALA A 159 -2.29 6.12 -19.87
CA ALA A 159 -1.60 4.91 -19.45
C ALA A 159 -0.38 5.26 -18.60
N VAL A 160 -0.44 4.97 -17.30
CA VAL A 160 0.75 5.08 -16.44
C VAL A 160 1.60 3.82 -16.68
N PRO A 161 2.79 3.93 -17.28
CA PRO A 161 3.65 2.78 -17.50
C PRO A 161 3.96 2.09 -16.18
N ALA A 162 3.91 0.75 -16.16
CA ALA A 162 4.22 -0.06 -14.97
C ALA A 162 5.66 0.15 -14.45
N ALA A 163 6.52 0.81 -15.24
CA ALA A 163 7.90 1.14 -14.89
C ALA A 163 8.12 2.60 -14.46
N SER A 164 7.18 3.54 -14.73
CA SER A 164 7.46 4.98 -14.61
C SER A 164 6.53 5.71 -13.64
N VAL A 165 5.95 5.02 -12.65
CA VAL A 165 5.25 5.72 -11.58
C VAL A 165 6.31 6.43 -10.73
N PRO A 166 6.33 7.77 -10.66
CA PRO A 166 7.04 8.42 -9.58
C PRO A 166 6.35 7.92 -8.32
N THR A 167 7.09 7.19 -7.48
CA THR A 167 6.64 6.89 -6.12
C THR A 167 6.14 8.20 -5.54
N THR A 168 4.82 8.39 -5.46
CA THR A 168 4.23 9.49 -4.73
C THR A 168 4.50 9.16 -3.28
N SER A 169 5.74 9.45 -2.87
CA SER A 169 6.10 9.73 -1.50
C SER A 169 5.08 10.76 -1.06
N THR A 170 4.07 10.30 -0.33
CA THR A 170 2.95 11.10 0.16
C THR A 170 3.51 12.37 0.80
N ILE A 171 3.47 13.50 0.08
CA ILE A 171 3.98 14.77 0.61
C ILE A 171 3.03 15.16 1.73
N LEU A 172 3.52 15.25 2.96
CA LEU A 172 2.70 15.74 4.08
C LEU A 172 2.91 17.24 4.21
N LYS A 173 1.82 17.99 4.26
CA LYS A 173 1.80 19.46 4.42
C LYS A 173 0.57 19.87 5.20
N LYS A 174 0.49 21.15 5.58
CA LYS A 174 -0.68 21.73 6.26
C LYS A 174 -1.99 21.29 5.58
N GLY A 175 -2.95 20.85 6.39
CA GLY A 175 -4.24 20.30 5.93
C GLY A 175 -4.24 18.80 5.65
N SER A 176 -3.07 18.14 5.58
CA SER A 176 -2.99 16.67 5.53
C SER A 176 -3.57 16.06 6.79
N LYS A 177 -4.23 14.91 6.69
CA LYS A 177 -4.79 14.18 7.83
C LYS A 177 -4.52 12.69 7.73
N GLY A 178 -4.60 11.99 8.86
CA GLY A 178 -4.60 10.54 8.94
C GLY A 178 -3.31 9.93 9.51
N PRO A 179 -3.15 8.60 9.38
CA PRO A 179 -2.10 7.85 10.07
C PRO A 179 -0.67 8.31 9.75
N ALA A 180 -0.42 8.74 8.50
CA ALA A 180 0.89 9.25 8.09
C ALA A 180 1.26 10.55 8.83
N VAL A 181 0.26 11.38 9.16
CA VAL A 181 0.47 12.59 9.98
C VAL A 181 0.69 12.20 11.44
N LYS A 182 -0.02 11.21 11.99
CA LYS A 182 0.26 10.70 13.35
C LYS A 182 1.67 10.15 13.47
N GLU A 183 2.16 9.44 12.45
CA GLU A 183 3.53 8.95 12.40
C GLU A 183 4.53 10.11 12.37
N LEU A 184 4.31 11.09 11.50
CA LEU A 184 5.12 12.30 11.45
C LEU A 184 5.18 13.00 12.82
N GLN A 185 4.03 13.20 13.46
CA GLN A 185 3.93 13.84 14.77
C GLN A 185 4.67 13.05 15.86
N ARG A 186 4.55 11.72 15.88
CA ARG A 186 5.31 10.84 16.78
C ARG A 186 6.81 10.98 16.59
N VAL A 187 7.29 10.91 15.34
CA VAL A 187 8.73 11.00 15.03
C VAL A 187 9.30 12.38 15.30
N LEU A 188 8.56 13.45 15.00
CA LEU A 188 8.98 14.81 15.33
C LEU A 188 9.09 14.98 16.84
N THR A 189 8.06 14.56 17.58
CA THR A 189 8.03 14.68 19.05
C THR A 189 9.15 13.85 19.69
N SER A 190 9.39 12.61 19.22
CA SER A 190 10.48 11.76 19.73
C SER A 190 11.88 12.33 19.44
N LYS A 191 12.01 13.22 18.45
CA LYS A 191 13.25 13.92 18.12
C LYS A 191 13.35 15.31 18.76
N GLY A 192 12.43 15.65 19.68
CA GLY A 192 12.42 16.93 20.40
C GLY A 192 11.69 18.07 19.70
N TYR A 193 10.97 17.80 18.61
CA TYR A 193 10.17 18.78 17.88
C TYR A 193 8.68 18.60 18.21
N SER A 194 8.21 19.26 19.27
CA SER A 194 6.80 19.19 19.69
C SER A 194 5.85 19.63 18.58
N THR A 195 4.82 18.81 18.31
CA THR A 195 3.76 19.09 17.34
C THR A 195 2.47 19.62 17.96
N ASN A 196 2.46 19.93 19.26
CA ASN A 196 1.29 20.30 20.06
C ASN A 196 0.22 19.19 20.11
N GLY A 197 0.65 17.92 20.12
CA GLY A 197 -0.21 16.75 20.14
C GLY A 197 -0.02 15.82 18.94
N ILE A 198 -0.57 14.61 19.04
CA ILE A 198 -0.54 13.56 18.01
C ILE A 198 -1.98 13.21 17.64
N ASP A 199 -2.67 14.15 17.01
CA ASP A 199 -4.07 14.05 16.61
C ASP A 199 -4.24 13.46 15.19
N GLY A 200 -3.17 13.41 14.40
CA GLY A 200 -3.20 13.01 13.01
C GLY A 200 -3.67 14.09 12.06
N VAL A 201 -3.68 15.35 12.49
CA VAL A 201 -4.02 16.51 11.68
C VAL A 201 -2.77 17.38 11.52
N PHE A 202 -2.39 17.67 10.28
CA PHE A 202 -1.23 18.49 9.99
C PHE A 202 -1.66 19.96 10.12
N GLY A 203 -1.79 20.42 11.35
CA GLY A 203 -2.12 21.79 11.72
C GLY A 203 -0.88 22.68 11.90
N PRO A 204 -1.06 23.92 12.37
CA PRO A 204 0.02 24.89 12.59
C PRO A 204 1.14 24.36 13.50
N GLY A 205 0.80 23.61 14.56
CA GLY A 205 1.79 23.01 15.46
C GLY A 205 2.71 22.00 14.77
N THR A 206 2.14 21.14 13.92
CA THR A 206 2.92 20.17 13.14
C THR A 206 3.78 20.86 12.08
N GLU A 207 3.27 21.89 11.42
CA GLU A 207 4.03 22.69 10.45
C GLU A 207 5.24 23.38 11.10
N ALA A 208 5.06 23.99 12.26
CA ALA A 208 6.13 24.63 13.01
C ALA A 208 7.22 23.63 13.40
N ALA A 209 6.84 22.43 13.85
CA ALA A 209 7.76 21.35 14.18
C ALA A 209 8.57 20.88 12.96
N VAL A 210 7.92 20.71 11.79
CA VAL A 210 8.59 20.36 10.53
C VAL A 210 9.60 21.43 10.13
N LYS A 211 9.22 22.71 10.17
CA LYS A 211 10.11 23.83 9.84
C LYS A 211 11.32 23.87 10.78
N LYS A 212 11.12 23.66 12.09
CA LYS A 212 12.22 23.58 13.08
C LYS A 212 13.17 22.43 12.77
N PHE A 213 12.63 21.24 12.47
CA PHE A 213 13.43 20.08 12.09
C PHE A 213 14.23 20.34 10.80
N GLN A 214 13.59 20.89 9.77
CA GLN A 214 14.25 21.21 8.50
C GLN A 214 15.40 22.19 8.69
N LYS A 215 15.20 23.27 9.46
CA LYS A 215 16.27 24.22 9.81
C LYS A 215 17.44 23.51 10.51
N ALA A 216 17.15 22.69 11.52
CA ALA A 216 18.17 21.96 12.27
C ALA A 216 18.95 20.94 11.42
N LYS A 217 18.35 20.42 10.35
CA LYS A 217 19.00 19.51 9.39
C LYS A 217 19.54 20.20 8.14
N LYS A 218 19.61 21.53 8.12
CA LYS A 218 20.09 22.33 6.97
C LYS A 218 19.32 22.00 5.68
N LEU A 219 18.02 21.70 5.81
CA LEU A 219 17.09 21.51 4.70
C LEU A 219 16.30 22.80 4.43
N LYS A 220 15.69 22.90 3.25
CA LYS A 220 14.71 23.96 2.97
C LYS A 220 13.58 23.90 3.99
N ALA A 221 13.41 24.96 4.77
CA ALA A 221 12.42 25.05 5.86
C ALA A 221 11.04 25.50 5.38
N ASP A 222 10.49 24.81 4.40
CA ASP A 222 9.21 25.12 3.76
C ASP A 222 7.98 24.55 4.50
N GLY A 223 8.18 23.74 5.54
CA GLY A 223 7.08 23.09 6.27
C GLY A 223 6.45 21.92 5.51
N VAL A 224 7.10 21.45 4.45
CA VAL A 224 6.62 20.38 3.59
C VAL A 224 7.47 19.12 3.79
N VAL A 225 6.81 18.01 4.12
CA VAL A 225 7.46 16.72 4.34
C VAL A 225 7.50 15.94 3.03
N GLY A 226 8.38 16.38 2.13
CA GLY A 226 8.75 15.68 0.91
C GLY A 226 9.80 14.56 1.13
N PRO A 227 10.27 13.89 0.06
CA PRO A 227 11.23 12.77 0.16
C PRO A 227 12.48 13.07 0.99
N THR A 228 13.08 14.25 0.82
CA THR A 228 14.27 14.67 1.56
C THR A 228 14.00 14.81 3.06
N THR A 229 12.91 15.49 3.42
CA THR A 229 12.48 15.65 4.81
C THR A 229 12.15 14.30 5.45
N LYS A 230 11.46 13.40 4.71
CA LYS A 230 11.17 12.04 5.19
C LYS A 230 12.43 11.24 5.45
N LYS A 231 13.38 11.24 4.52
CA LYS A 231 14.67 10.55 4.67
C LYS A 231 15.40 11.05 5.92
N ALA A 232 15.46 12.36 6.14
CA ALA A 232 16.08 12.94 7.33
C ALA A 232 15.34 12.59 8.63
N LEU A 233 14.00 12.50 8.58
CA LEU A 233 13.19 12.06 9.72
C LEU A 233 13.30 10.55 9.97
N GLY A 234 13.75 9.76 9.00
CA GLY A 234 13.69 8.29 9.04
C GLY A 234 12.28 7.75 8.75
N LEU A 235 11.40 8.59 8.22
CA LEU A 235 10.07 8.21 7.75
C LEU A 235 10.19 7.48 6.42
N LYS A 236 9.46 6.37 6.27
CA LYS A 236 9.41 5.55 5.05
C LYS A 236 8.14 5.85 4.27
#